data_AF-A0A4P8ISD0-F1
#
_entry.id   AF-A0A4P8ISD0-F1
#
_cell.length_a   1.000
_cell.length_b   1.000
_cell.length_c   1.000
_cell.angle_alpha   90.00
_cell.angle_beta   90.00
_cell.angle_gamma   90.00
#
_symmetry.space_group_name_H-M   'P 1'
#
loop_
_entity.id
_entity.type
_entity.pdbx_description
1 polymer ?
#
loop_
_entity_poly.entity_id
_entity_poly.type
_entity_poly.pdbx_seq_one_letter_code
_entity_poly.pdbx_strand_id
1 'polypeptide(L)'
;MKGLIVYFHAHGALDFALLMSNGLIATVIVGILMFTRMTGDSLIVRRAALVRYAFVVGYGVLAIRVWFGYYHTPVEPTEVAVNAVVLWLIRLVRGDFVIAMHAVRLIRARRAS
;
A
#
# COMPACT_ATOMS: atom_id res chain seq x y z
N MET A 1 26.25 6.55 -5.13
CA MET A 1 25.20 7.31 -4.38
C MET A 1 24.79 8.60 -5.09
N LYS A 2 25.71 9.50 -5.47
CA LYS A 2 25.38 10.77 -6.15
C LYS A 2 24.53 10.59 -7.44
N GLY A 3 24.88 9.62 -8.29
CA GLY A 3 24.12 9.35 -9.53
C GLY A 3 22.69 8.85 -9.29
N LEU A 4 22.44 8.09 -8.22
CA LEU A 4 21.08 7.64 -7.86
C LEU A 4 20.25 8.81 -7.32
N ILE A 5 20.80 9.64 -6.45
CA ILE A 5 20.11 10.84 -5.92
C ILE A 5 19.64 11.74 -7.05
N VAL A 6 20.47 11.94 -8.09
CA VAL A 6 20.10 12.72 -9.28
C VAL A 6 19.03 12.03 -10.11
N TYR A 7 19.15 10.72 -10.36
CA TYR A 7 18.15 9.94 -11.11
C TYR A 7 16.76 10.00 -10.48
N PHE A 8 16.69 9.93 -9.15
CA PHE A 8 15.44 10.00 -8.40
C PHE A 8 15.01 11.43 -8.03
N HIS A 9 15.68 12.45 -8.57
CA HIS A 9 15.40 13.87 -8.27
C HIS A 9 15.33 14.20 -6.76
N ALA A 10 16.06 13.47 -5.93
CA ALA A 10 15.98 13.62 -4.49
C ALA A 10 16.76 14.86 -4.02
N HIS A 11 16.17 15.62 -3.11
CA HIS A 11 16.71 16.90 -2.62
C HIS A 11 17.78 16.72 -1.52
N GLY A 12 18.11 15.47 -1.19
CA GLY A 12 19.12 15.11 -0.20
C GLY A 12 19.13 13.62 0.12
N ALA A 13 20.04 13.19 0.98
CA ALA A 13 20.16 11.78 1.38
C ALA A 13 18.94 11.28 2.17
N LEU A 14 18.33 12.14 3.01
CA LEU A 14 17.13 11.81 3.78
C LEU A 14 15.92 11.61 2.86
N ASP A 15 15.68 12.56 1.95
CA ASP A 15 14.61 12.50 0.95
C ASP A 15 14.74 11.24 0.07
N PHE A 16 15.97 10.94 -0.37
CA PHE A 16 16.27 9.70 -1.08
C PHE A 16 15.94 8.45 -0.25
N ALA A 17 16.29 8.41 1.04
CA ALA A 17 16.00 7.28 1.91
C ALA A 17 14.49 7.10 2.15
N LEU A 18 13.74 8.20 2.30
CA LEU A 18 12.29 8.20 2.44
C LEU A 18 11.62 7.71 1.16
N LEU A 19 12.05 8.20 -0.01
CA LEU A 19 11.57 7.78 -1.31
C LEU A 19 11.80 6.28 -1.55
N MET A 20 13.01 5.79 -1.27
CA MET A 20 13.34 4.37 -1.40
C MET A 20 12.50 3.51 -0.46
N SER A 21 12.32 3.95 0.79
CA SER A 21 11.45 3.27 1.76
C SER A 21 10.01 3.22 1.27
N ASN A 22 9.50 4.32 0.70
CA ASN A 22 8.15 4.42 0.18
C ASN A 22 7.94 3.47 -1.01
N GLY A 23 8.88 3.46 -1.96
CA GLY A 23 8.87 2.54 -3.11
C GLY A 23 8.90 1.08 -2.68
N LEU A 24 9.78 0.72 -1.73
CA LEU A 24 9.86 -0.63 -1.17
C LEU A 24 8.55 -1.07 -0.50
N ILE A 25 8.00 -0.22 0.37
CA ILE A 25 6.73 -0.51 1.07
C ILE A 25 5.61 -0.73 0.05
N ALA A 26 5.49 0.16 -0.94
CA ALA A 26 4.48 0.07 -1.99
C ALA A 26 4.63 -1.23 -2.79
N THR A 27 5.85 -1.61 -3.19
CA THR A 27 6.11 -2.86 -3.90
C THR A 27 5.75 -4.08 -3.06
N VAL A 28 6.06 -4.08 -1.76
CA VAL A 28 5.70 -5.19 -0.86
C VAL A 28 4.19 -5.30 -0.70
N ILE A 29 3.48 -4.17 -0.54
CA ILE A 29 2.01 -4.14 -0.50
C ILE A 29 1.45 -4.77 -1.76
N VAL A 30 1.87 -4.30 -2.95
CA VAL A 30 1.41 -4.84 -4.24
C VAL A 30 1.72 -6.33 -4.35
N GLY A 31 2.92 -6.76 -3.96
CA GLY A 31 3.30 -8.17 -3.97
C GLY A 31 2.36 -9.03 -3.12
N ILE A 32 2.16 -8.67 -1.84
CA ILE A 32 1.21 -9.38 -0.96
C ILE A 32 -0.18 -9.41 -1.61
N LEU A 33 -0.64 -8.27 -2.10
CA LEU A 33 -1.95 -8.15 -2.71
C LEU A 33 -2.05 -8.75 -4.11
N MET A 34 -0.99 -9.12 -4.81
CA MET A 34 -1.12 -9.85 -6.08
C MET A 34 -1.16 -11.35 -5.82
N PHE A 35 -0.39 -11.84 -4.84
CA PHE A 35 -0.20 -13.27 -4.61
C PHE A 35 -1.13 -13.87 -3.54
N THR A 36 -1.81 -13.06 -2.73
CA THR A 36 -2.76 -13.60 -1.75
C THR A 36 -4.00 -14.15 -2.46
N ARG A 37 -4.45 -15.36 -2.09
CA ARG A 37 -5.73 -15.90 -2.58
C ARG A 37 -6.88 -15.40 -1.69
N MET A 38 -7.96 -14.95 -2.31
CA MET A 38 -9.22 -14.78 -1.59
C MET A 38 -9.97 -16.10 -1.60
N THR A 39 -10.50 -16.49 -0.45
CA THR A 39 -11.30 -17.70 -0.28
C THR A 39 -12.75 -17.33 0.03
N GLY A 40 -13.69 -17.98 -0.68
CA GLY A 40 -15.13 -17.81 -0.48
C GLY A 40 -15.86 -17.30 -1.73
N ASP A 41 -17.17 -17.50 -1.78
CA ASP A 41 -18.01 -17.21 -2.95
C ASP A 41 -19.20 -16.29 -2.62
N SER A 42 -18.94 -15.27 -1.80
CA SER A 42 -19.98 -14.35 -1.30
C SER A 42 -19.90 -12.95 -1.91
N LEU A 43 -20.98 -12.19 -1.81
CA LEU A 43 -21.02 -10.77 -2.21
C LEU A 43 -19.94 -9.92 -1.51
N ILE A 44 -19.48 -10.35 -0.33
CA ILE A 44 -18.40 -9.70 0.44
C ILE A 44 -17.06 -9.87 -0.29
N VAL A 45 -16.82 -11.02 -0.91
CA VAL A 45 -15.60 -11.31 -1.68
C VAL A 45 -15.49 -10.40 -2.88
N ARG A 46 -16.60 -10.14 -3.60
CA ARG A 46 -16.62 -9.17 -4.72
C ARG A 46 -16.25 -7.75 -4.26
N ARG A 47 -16.78 -7.32 -3.12
CA ARG A 47 -16.42 -6.01 -2.53
C ARG A 47 -14.96 -5.96 -2.08
N ALA A 48 -14.48 -7.02 -1.44
CA ALA A 48 -13.08 -7.15 -1.03
C ALA A 48 -12.13 -7.16 -2.24
N ALA A 49 -12.52 -7.80 -3.34
CA ALA A 49 -11.78 -7.81 -4.60
C ALA A 49 -11.66 -6.41 -5.20
N LEU A 50 -12.73 -5.61 -5.18
CA LEU A 50 -12.71 -4.24 -5.66
C LEU A 50 -11.81 -3.34 -4.79
N VAL A 51 -11.86 -3.49 -3.47
CA VAL A 51 -10.95 -2.78 -2.55
C VAL A 51 -9.50 -3.19 -2.82
N ARG A 52 -9.21 -4.48 -2.89
CA ARG A 52 -7.88 -4.98 -3.23
C ARG A 52 -7.39 -4.41 -4.56
N TYR A 53 -8.24 -4.39 -5.59
CA TYR A 53 -7.90 -3.82 -6.88
C TYR A 53 -7.51 -2.35 -6.77
N ALA A 54 -8.30 -1.54 -6.05
CA ALA A 54 -7.98 -0.13 -5.81
C ALA A 54 -6.63 0.05 -5.12
N PHE A 55 -6.33 -0.77 -4.10
CA PHE A 55 -5.04 -0.75 -3.43
C PHE A 55 -3.89 -1.17 -4.35
N VAL A 56 -4.06 -2.23 -5.14
CA VAL A 56 -3.05 -2.70 -6.10
C VAL A 56 -2.75 -1.62 -7.13
N VAL A 57 -3.77 -0.96 -7.68
CA VAL A 57 -3.59 0.13 -8.65
C VAL A 57 -2.91 1.33 -7.99
N GLY A 58 -3.40 1.78 -6.83
CA GLY A 58 -2.84 2.95 -6.14
C GLY A 58 -1.37 2.76 -5.74
N TYR A 59 -1.07 1.66 -5.05
CA TYR A 59 0.31 1.34 -4.66
C TYR A 59 1.19 0.90 -5.83
N GLY A 60 0.61 0.30 -6.88
CA GLY A 60 1.32 -0.05 -8.10
C GLY A 60 1.79 1.19 -8.87
N VAL A 61 0.91 2.18 -9.03
CA VAL A 61 1.27 3.48 -9.63
C VAL A 61 2.34 4.16 -8.79
N LEU A 62 2.21 4.18 -7.47
CA LEU A 62 3.24 4.75 -6.59
C LEU A 62 4.59 4.05 -6.77
N ALA A 63 4.62 2.72 -6.73
CA ALA A 63 5.84 1.94 -6.93
C ALA A 63 6.48 2.23 -8.29
N ILE A 64 5.69 2.23 -9.38
CA ILE A 64 6.19 2.57 -10.72
C ILE A 64 6.77 3.99 -10.73
N ARG A 65 6.07 4.98 -10.18
CA ARG A 65 6.56 6.36 -10.16
C ARG A 65 7.87 6.49 -9.38
N VAL A 66 7.99 5.80 -8.26
CA VAL A 66 9.25 5.77 -7.50
C VAL A 66 10.34 5.13 -8.34
N TRP A 67 10.18 3.87 -8.78
CA TRP A 67 11.24 3.11 -9.45
C TRP A 67 11.69 3.69 -10.79
N PHE A 68 10.80 4.38 -11.51
CA PHE A 68 11.13 5.05 -12.77
C PHE A 68 11.59 6.51 -12.58
N GLY A 69 11.68 7.01 -11.34
CA GLY A 69 12.16 8.38 -11.07
C GLY A 69 11.17 9.49 -11.43
N TYR A 70 9.88 9.17 -11.60
CA TYR A 70 8.79 10.12 -11.90
C TYR A 70 8.20 10.77 -10.64
N TYR A 71 8.84 10.60 -9.49
CA TYR A 71 8.43 11.21 -8.23
C TYR A 71 9.26 12.48 -8.01
N HIS A 72 8.69 13.63 -8.36
CA HIS A 72 9.40 14.93 -8.35
C HIS A 72 9.16 15.76 -7.08
N THR A 73 8.20 15.35 -6.24
CA THR A 73 7.90 16.01 -4.97
C THR A 73 8.79 15.43 -3.86
N PRO A 74 9.21 16.22 -2.86
CA PRO A 74 9.90 15.69 -1.69
C PRO A 74 8.96 14.75 -0.92
N VAL A 75 9.49 13.63 -0.43
CA VAL A 75 8.69 12.65 0.30
C VAL A 75 8.60 13.06 1.76
N GLU A 76 7.39 13.27 2.26
CA GLU A 76 7.19 13.55 3.68
C GLU A 76 7.30 12.27 4.53
N PRO A 77 7.92 12.33 5.72
CA PRO A 77 7.99 11.18 6.64
C PRO A 77 6.61 10.61 7.01
N THR A 78 5.59 11.47 7.03
CA THR A 78 4.18 11.13 7.27
C THR A 78 3.65 10.15 6.22
N GLU A 79 4.00 10.32 4.93
CA GLU A 79 3.59 9.40 3.86
C GLU A 79 4.16 8.00 4.10
N VAL A 80 5.45 7.92 4.44
CA VAL A 80 6.13 6.66 4.74
C VAL A 80 5.49 5.99 5.95
N ALA A 81 5.19 6.75 7.01
CA ALA A 81 4.53 6.24 8.21
C ALA A 81 3.14 5.67 7.92
N VAL A 82 2.32 6.39 7.15
CA VAL A 82 0.98 5.91 6.74
C VAL A 82 1.09 4.63 5.92
N ASN A 83 2.01 4.57 4.95
CA ASN A 83 2.20 3.39 4.13
C ASN A 83 2.74 2.20 4.93
N ALA A 84 3.59 2.44 5.94
CA ALA A 84 4.03 1.41 6.87
C ALA A 84 2.86 0.85 7.71
N VAL A 85 1.95 1.70 8.18
CA VAL A 85 0.73 1.27 8.88
C VAL A 85 -0.16 0.45 7.95
N VAL A 86 -0.36 0.88 6.71
CA VAL A 86 -1.13 0.11 5.71
C VAL A 86 -0.50 -1.25 5.46
N LEU A 87 0.82 -1.32 5.26
CA LEU A 87 1.54 -2.58 5.10
C LEU A 87 1.37 -3.48 6.33
N TRP A 88 1.45 -2.92 7.53
CA TRP A 88 1.23 -3.65 8.77
C TRP A 88 -0.18 -4.23 8.84
N LEU A 89 -1.22 -3.44 8.53
CA LEU A 89 -2.61 -3.91 8.48
C LEU A 89 -2.81 -5.02 7.43
N ILE A 90 -2.26 -4.84 6.23
CA ILE A 90 -2.32 -5.84 5.16
C ILE A 90 -1.65 -7.14 5.60
N ARG A 91 -0.52 -7.06 6.31
CA ARG A 91 0.16 -8.24 6.87
C ARG A 91 -0.66 -8.92 7.96
N LEU A 92 -1.31 -8.16 8.84
CA LEU A 92 -2.18 -8.73 9.88
C LEU A 92 -3.32 -9.55 9.29
N VAL A 93 -3.95 -9.05 8.23
CA VAL A 93 -5.02 -9.79 7.51
C VAL A 93 -4.46 -10.78 6.48
N ARG A 94 -3.14 -10.96 6.43
CA ARG A 94 -2.42 -11.81 5.46
C ARG A 94 -2.79 -11.52 4.00
N GLY A 95 -3.17 -10.28 3.69
CA GLY A 95 -3.67 -9.86 2.38
C GLY A 95 -5.12 -10.25 2.07
N ASP A 96 -5.83 -10.94 2.97
CA ASP A 96 -7.23 -11.31 2.79
C ASP A 96 -8.16 -10.20 3.28
N PHE A 97 -8.55 -9.34 2.35
CA PHE A 97 -9.49 -8.24 2.61
C PHE A 97 -10.90 -8.69 3.02
N VAL A 98 -11.27 -9.96 2.83
CA VAL A 98 -12.55 -10.48 3.30
C VAL A 98 -12.62 -10.38 4.83
N ILE A 99 -11.53 -10.69 5.52
CA ILE A 99 -11.40 -10.59 6.98
C ILE A 99 -11.62 -9.14 7.44
N ALA A 100 -10.96 -8.19 6.77
CA ALA A 100 -11.11 -6.76 7.08
C ALA A 100 -12.56 -6.29 6.89
N MET A 101 -13.20 -6.67 5.79
CA MET A 101 -14.58 -6.30 5.49
C MET A 101 -15.58 -6.91 6.49
N HIS A 102 -15.34 -8.15 6.95
CA HIS A 102 -16.13 -8.76 8.02
C HIS A 102 -15.99 -8.00 9.33
N ALA A 103 -14.78 -7.61 9.73
CA ALA A 103 -14.54 -6.81 10.92
C ALA A 103 -15.27 -5.45 10.86
N VAL A 104 -15.18 -4.76 9.71
CA VAL A 104 -15.89 -3.48 9.50
C VAL A 104 -17.41 -3.67 9.59
N ARG A 105 -17.95 -4.74 9.00
CA ARG A 105 -19.39 -5.04 9.09
C ARG A 105 -19.83 -5.28 10.53
N LEU A 106 -19.03 -6.01 11.31
CA LEU A 106 -19.30 -6.30 12.73
C LEU A 106 -19.29 -5.02 13.57
N ILE A 107 -18.31 -4.13 13.36
CA ILE A 107 -18.21 -2.84 14.07
C ILE A 107 -19.40 -1.94 13.72
N ARG A 108 -19.80 -1.88 12.44
CA ARG A 108 -20.97 -1.10 12.01
C ARG A 108 -22.26 -1.62 12.63
N ALA A 109 -22.45 -2.94 12.68
CA ALA A 109 -23.63 -3.55 13.30
C ALA A 109 -23.73 -3.21 14.79
N ARG A 110 -22.61 -3.25 15.52
CA ARG A 110 -22.55 -2.88 16.95
C ARG A 110 -22.83 -1.40 17.24
N ARG A 111 -22.58 -0.49 16.29
CA ARG A 111 -22.90 0.94 16.45
C ARG A 111 -24.35 1.27 16.12
N ALA A 112 -25.04 0.39 15.41
CA ALA A 112 -26.44 0.57 15.01
C ALA A 112 -27.42 -0.11 15.99
N SER A 113 -26.91 -0.83 16.99
CA SER A 113 -27.65 -1.40 18.13
C SER A 113 -27.51 -0.48 19.34
#